data_AF-A0A4Q2UVB7-F1
#
_entry.id   AF-A0A4Q2UVB7-F1
#
_cell.length_a   1.000
_cell.length_b   1.000
_cell.length_c   1.000
_cell.angle_alpha   90.00
_cell.angle_beta   90.00
_cell.angle_gamma   90.00
#
_symmetry.space_group_name_H-M   'P 1'
#
loop_
_entity.id
_entity.type
_entity.pdbx_description
1 polymer ?
#
loop_
_entity_poly.entity_id
_entity_poly.type
_entity_poly.pdbx_seq_one_letter_code
_entity_poly.pdbx_strand_id
1 'polypeptide(L)'
;MTDSQDFDQRIVNWVFTIQNSLPTDPSPPPDPSSKKDALEDISYKQPAKRLLSPPMTEDDGSSSKRPRPDPDATPRRTLPLRRGDSISLSSSGVSDANSESMHKRVRTARSGNSSPTKRGISAMRMDGLITHPSFDGSEPLPDALDDIVQDIKRDSGGFDIMTAADKIEFEKRASAGGNHVHLFQKALKPDPVDKSGVREALGRLSPVDALVEIWQKAERCQDNSHSEAGWNCAVHYPLMELALKYANVTTHATADVTANQEEILIDVINATTAQISPMYAPNTLAMQHKKRVDFCFMVEPIEKTKAATCLSDKSLLSPNDSVNHTDFVPLRACPISVSIETKLTGEEWQSAMAQQTVWLSAHWNCLDRLTGDSKVARDELCFLPAIIVQGHDWTFLAATRGEMIKGRNDRQTIIWNKIGFGSTTGLKGICQIIKVLQRLALWSQRTYWPWFRKYAMNNLEG
;
A
#
# COMPACT_ATOMS: atom_id res chain seq x y z
N MET A 1 -2.61 -21.58 47.59
CA MET A 1 -1.98 -22.59 46.72
C MET A 1 -2.97 -23.61 46.15
N THR A 2 -4.29 -23.43 46.31
CA THR A 2 -5.31 -24.41 45.88
C THR A 2 -6.00 -24.05 44.55
N ASP A 3 -5.94 -22.81 44.09
CA ASP A 3 -6.65 -22.39 42.86
C ASP A 3 -5.87 -22.67 41.57
N SER A 4 -4.53 -22.78 41.64
CA SER A 4 -3.70 -23.12 40.47
C SER A 4 -3.81 -24.59 40.08
N GLN A 5 -4.07 -25.48 41.05
CA GLN A 5 -4.17 -26.93 40.80
C GLN A 5 -5.50 -27.31 40.13
N ASP A 6 -6.59 -26.57 40.36
CA ASP A 6 -7.89 -26.85 39.75
C ASP A 6 -7.94 -26.45 38.26
N PHE A 7 -7.14 -25.45 37.86
CA PHE A 7 -7.04 -25.03 36.47
C PHE A 7 -6.23 -26.03 35.62
N ASP A 8 -5.09 -26.50 36.15
CA ASP A 8 -4.24 -27.45 35.46
C ASP A 8 -4.94 -28.80 35.26
N GLN A 9 -5.75 -29.24 36.22
CA GLN A 9 -6.52 -30.48 36.12
C GLN A 9 -7.62 -30.41 35.04
N ARG A 10 -8.20 -29.23 34.80
CA ARG A 10 -9.20 -29.02 33.74
C ARG A 10 -8.58 -29.07 32.34
N ILE A 11 -7.36 -28.54 32.18
CA ILE A 11 -6.64 -28.59 30.91
C ILE A 11 -6.27 -30.04 30.56
N VAL A 12 -5.78 -30.82 31.54
CA VAL A 12 -5.42 -32.23 31.32
C VAL A 12 -6.64 -33.06 30.92
N ASN A 13 -7.79 -32.86 31.59
CA ASN A 13 -9.03 -33.56 31.24
C ASN A 13 -9.57 -33.17 29.85
N TRP A 14 -9.42 -31.90 29.47
CA TRP A 14 -9.83 -31.43 28.14
C TRP A 14 -8.97 -32.03 27.02
N VAL A 15 -7.65 -32.09 27.20
CA VAL A 15 -6.73 -32.71 26.23
C VAL A 15 -7.02 -34.21 26.05
N PHE A 16 -7.33 -34.91 27.14
CA PHE A 16 -7.68 -36.34 27.10
C PHE A 16 -9.00 -36.62 26.38
N THR A 17 -9.93 -35.66 26.39
CA THR A 17 -11.22 -35.78 25.71
C THR A 17 -11.07 -35.63 24.19
N ILE A 18 -10.18 -34.75 23.73
CA ILE A 18 -9.92 -34.50 22.30
C ILE A 18 -9.15 -35.66 21.64
N GLN A 19 -8.20 -36.27 22.36
CA GLN A 19 -7.42 -37.40 21.83
C GLN A 19 -8.25 -38.67 21.64
N ASN A 20 -9.38 -38.82 22.34
CA ASN A 20 -10.26 -39.99 22.24
C ASN A 20 -11.44 -39.81 21.27
N SER A 21 -11.55 -38.67 20.58
CA SER A 21 -12.63 -38.36 19.64
C SER A 21 -12.14 -38.15 18.21
N LEU A 22 -11.37 -39.11 17.67
CA LEU A 22 -11.09 -39.21 16.24
C LEU A 22 -11.96 -40.32 15.63
N PRO A 23 -12.84 -40.02 14.67
CA PRO A 23 -13.51 -41.06 13.89
C PRO A 23 -12.52 -41.76 12.96
N THR A 24 -12.47 -43.10 13.05
CA THR A 24 -11.87 -43.98 12.04
C THR A 24 -12.61 -43.89 10.70
N ASP A 25 -11.81 -43.70 9.63
CA ASP A 25 -12.00 -43.92 8.19
C ASP A 25 -13.45 -44.11 7.61
N PRO A 26 -13.88 -43.34 6.59
CA PRO A 26 -15.21 -43.52 5.99
C PRO A 26 -15.25 -44.71 5.00
N SER A 27 -16.23 -45.60 5.21
CA SER A 27 -16.63 -46.65 4.28
C SER A 27 -17.37 -46.10 3.03
N PRO A 28 -17.39 -46.81 1.89
CA PRO A 28 -17.86 -46.28 0.60
C PRO A 28 -19.40 -46.19 0.52
N PRO A 29 -19.96 -45.38 -0.40
CA PRO A 29 -21.41 -45.16 -0.48
C PRO A 29 -22.15 -46.30 -1.19
N PRO A 30 -23.41 -46.60 -0.82
CA PRO A 30 -24.26 -47.53 -1.57
C PRO A 30 -25.09 -46.83 -2.65
N ASP A 31 -25.36 -47.56 -3.73
CA ASP A 31 -26.15 -47.17 -4.91
C ASP A 31 -27.66 -47.04 -4.60
N PRO A 32 -28.43 -46.22 -5.37
CA PRO A 32 -29.82 -45.91 -5.06
C PRO A 32 -30.79 -46.86 -5.79
N SER A 33 -31.52 -47.69 -5.04
CA SER A 33 -32.79 -48.21 -5.57
C SER A 33 -33.81 -48.57 -4.49
N SER A 34 -35.06 -48.18 -4.79
CA SER A 34 -36.34 -48.65 -4.25
C SER A 34 -36.96 -47.94 -3.03
N LYS A 35 -38.09 -47.27 -3.33
CA LYS A 35 -39.44 -47.34 -2.69
C LYS A 35 -39.54 -46.95 -1.20
N LYS A 36 -40.61 -46.39 -0.66
CA LYS A 36 -41.88 -45.75 -1.05
C LYS A 36 -42.49 -45.34 0.32
N ASP A 37 -43.27 -44.26 0.33
CA ASP A 37 -44.37 -43.98 1.27
C ASP A 37 -44.08 -43.86 2.79
N ALA A 38 -44.15 -42.63 3.31
CA ALA A 38 -45.08 -42.22 4.39
C ALA A 38 -44.87 -40.73 4.74
N LEU A 39 -45.94 -39.94 4.56
CA LEU A 39 -46.09 -38.55 4.99
C LEU A 39 -46.56 -38.52 6.46
N GLU A 40 -46.06 -37.58 7.26
CA GLU A 40 -46.89 -36.85 8.22
C GLU A 40 -46.28 -35.47 8.57
N ASP A 41 -47.16 -34.47 8.63
CA ASP A 41 -46.94 -33.02 8.67
C ASP A 41 -46.47 -32.50 10.03
N ILE A 42 -45.43 -31.65 10.07
CA ILE A 42 -45.29 -30.59 11.08
C ILE A 42 -44.76 -29.30 10.42
N SER A 43 -45.57 -28.26 10.52
CA SER A 43 -45.41 -26.91 9.95
C SER A 43 -44.46 -26.03 10.77
N TYR A 44 -43.42 -25.47 10.13
CA TYR A 44 -42.73 -24.27 10.61
C TYR A 44 -42.40 -23.33 9.44
N LYS A 45 -42.88 -22.09 9.54
CA LYS A 45 -42.75 -21.01 8.55
C LYS A 45 -41.29 -20.53 8.42
N GLN A 46 -40.74 -20.55 7.21
CA GLN A 46 -39.53 -19.81 6.84
C GLN A 46 -39.86 -18.67 5.84
N PRO A 47 -39.19 -17.51 5.93
CA PRO A 47 -39.35 -16.41 4.97
C PRO A 47 -38.61 -16.69 3.65
N ALA A 48 -39.17 -16.10 2.59
CA ALA A 48 -39.03 -16.50 1.19
C ALA A 48 -37.61 -16.49 0.58
N LYS A 49 -37.23 -17.63 -0.03
CA LYS A 49 -36.25 -17.70 -1.13
C LYS A 49 -37.03 -17.79 -2.44
N ARG A 50 -36.86 -16.80 -3.33
CA ARG A 50 -37.46 -16.81 -4.68
C ARG A 50 -36.82 -17.92 -5.52
N LEU A 51 -37.68 -18.80 -6.04
CA LEU A 51 -37.35 -19.84 -7.00
C LEU A 51 -37.32 -19.29 -8.43
N LEU A 52 -36.51 -19.99 -9.22
CA LEU A 52 -36.32 -19.93 -10.66
C LEU A 52 -37.65 -20.12 -11.43
N SER A 53 -37.85 -19.36 -12.50
CA SER A 53 -38.96 -19.52 -13.43
C SER A 53 -38.56 -20.32 -14.68
N PRO A 54 -39.42 -21.25 -15.13
CA PRO A 54 -39.65 -21.49 -16.57
C PRO A 54 -41.17 -21.59 -16.89
N PRO A 55 -41.63 -21.73 -18.15
CA PRO A 55 -41.15 -21.24 -19.44
C PRO A 55 -42.17 -20.28 -20.12
N MET A 56 -41.77 -19.74 -21.28
CA MET A 56 -42.48 -18.76 -22.10
C MET A 56 -43.62 -19.36 -22.95
N THR A 57 -44.71 -18.60 -23.13
CA THR A 57 -45.58 -18.64 -24.31
C THR A 57 -45.64 -17.25 -24.95
N GLU A 58 -45.72 -17.26 -26.27
CA GLU A 58 -45.58 -16.18 -27.26
C GLU A 58 -46.71 -15.13 -27.17
N ASP A 59 -46.42 -13.84 -27.41
CA ASP A 59 -46.68 -13.21 -28.72
C ASP A 59 -46.17 -11.74 -28.81
N ASP A 60 -45.71 -11.41 -30.02
CA ASP A 60 -45.54 -10.13 -30.74
C ASP A 60 -44.66 -8.93 -30.29
N GLY A 61 -43.72 -8.56 -31.18
CA GLY A 61 -43.07 -7.23 -31.23
C GLY A 61 -41.65 -7.08 -31.83
N SER A 62 -41.47 -7.34 -33.13
CA SER A 62 -40.40 -6.94 -34.10
C SER A 62 -39.48 -5.72 -33.76
N SER A 63 -38.20 -5.52 -34.18
CA SER A 63 -37.18 -6.19 -35.03
C SER A 63 -35.79 -5.53 -34.85
N SER A 64 -34.70 -6.30 -35.09
CA SER A 64 -33.45 -5.90 -35.82
C SER A 64 -32.27 -6.81 -35.44
N LYS A 65 -31.97 -7.78 -36.30
CA LYS A 65 -30.91 -8.79 -36.14
C LYS A 65 -29.57 -8.26 -36.69
N ARG A 66 -28.48 -8.33 -35.90
CA ARG A 66 -27.10 -8.38 -36.41
C ARG A 66 -26.65 -9.86 -36.49
N PRO A 67 -26.04 -10.33 -37.60
CA PRO A 67 -25.63 -11.73 -37.73
C PRO A 67 -24.36 -12.06 -36.93
N ARG A 68 -24.29 -13.29 -36.41
CA ARG A 68 -23.06 -13.89 -35.84
C ARG A 68 -22.13 -14.37 -36.98
N PRO A 69 -20.80 -14.27 -36.88
CA PRO A 69 -19.89 -14.72 -37.92
C PRO A 69 -19.75 -16.26 -37.96
N ASP A 70 -19.71 -16.80 -39.17
CA ASP A 70 -19.46 -18.20 -39.53
C ASP A 70 -17.96 -18.55 -39.34
N PRO A 71 -17.59 -19.67 -38.66
CA PRO A 71 -16.19 -20.01 -38.39
C PRO A 71 -15.36 -20.47 -39.60
N ASP A 72 -15.96 -20.76 -40.77
CA ASP A 72 -15.24 -21.37 -41.90
C ASP A 72 -15.16 -20.50 -43.17
N ALA A 73 -15.29 -19.18 -43.04
CA ALA A 73 -15.19 -18.26 -44.19
C ALA A 73 -13.74 -17.86 -44.53
N THR A 74 -13.18 -18.47 -45.58
CA THR A 74 -11.86 -18.15 -46.19
C THR A 74 -11.84 -16.75 -46.83
N PRO A 75 -10.81 -15.88 -46.61
CA PRO A 75 -10.88 -14.48 -47.04
C PRO A 75 -10.43 -14.26 -48.49
N ARG A 76 -11.26 -13.56 -49.29
CA ARG A 76 -10.83 -12.91 -50.56
C ARG A 76 -10.65 -11.40 -50.39
N ARG A 77 -9.58 -10.92 -51.03
CA ARG A 77 -9.06 -9.56 -51.07
C ARG A 77 -9.90 -8.64 -51.96
N THR A 78 -10.23 -7.44 -51.48
CA THR A 78 -10.64 -6.29 -52.30
C THR A 78 -10.03 -4.99 -51.74
N LEU A 79 -9.17 -4.36 -52.55
CA LEU A 79 -8.86 -2.92 -52.54
C LEU A 79 -10.05 -2.20 -53.23
N PRO A 80 -10.33 -0.88 -53.01
CA PRO A 80 -9.36 0.19 -53.27
C PRO A 80 -9.56 1.58 -52.59
N LEU A 81 -8.60 2.46 -52.94
CA LEU A 81 -8.71 3.91 -53.25
C LEU A 81 -8.30 4.98 -52.21
N ARG A 82 -7.25 5.71 -52.63
CA ARG A 82 -6.62 6.92 -52.07
C ARG A 82 -7.43 8.20 -52.34
N ARG A 83 -7.36 9.14 -51.38
CA ARG A 83 -7.12 10.61 -51.51
C ARG A 83 -7.19 11.20 -50.09
N GLY A 84 -6.38 12.11 -49.59
CA GLY A 84 -5.22 12.85 -50.09
C GLY A 84 -4.79 13.81 -48.97
N ASP A 85 -3.50 13.75 -48.63
CA ASP A 85 -2.58 14.68 -47.96
C ASP A 85 -3.08 15.93 -47.19
N SER A 86 -2.57 16.09 -45.97
CA SER A 86 -1.62 17.18 -45.68
C SER A 86 -0.69 16.80 -44.52
N ILE A 87 0.56 17.22 -44.68
CA ILE A 87 1.78 16.81 -44.00
C ILE A 87 2.22 17.97 -43.11
N SER A 88 2.78 17.70 -41.92
CA SER A 88 3.91 18.41 -41.26
C SER A 88 4.28 17.61 -39.99
N LEU A 89 5.32 16.78 -39.99
CA LEU A 89 6.76 17.08 -39.76
C LEU A 89 6.98 17.74 -38.38
N SER A 90 7.49 17.04 -37.36
CA SER A 90 8.92 16.75 -37.06
C SER A 90 9.17 17.30 -35.63
N SER A 91 10.04 16.80 -34.75
CA SER A 91 11.17 15.87 -34.83
C SER A 91 11.63 15.46 -33.42
N SER A 92 12.38 14.34 -33.38
CA SER A 92 13.55 14.02 -32.54
C SER A 92 13.36 13.93 -31.02
N GLY A 93 13.58 12.81 -30.32
CA GLY A 93 14.35 11.59 -30.64
C GLY A 93 15.70 11.62 -29.94
N VAL A 94 15.97 10.64 -29.08
CA VAL A 94 17.27 9.95 -28.95
C VAL A 94 17.02 8.57 -28.36
N SER A 95 17.78 7.63 -28.91
CA SER A 95 17.70 6.18 -28.80
C SER A 95 18.57 5.66 -27.66
N ASP A 96 18.26 4.47 -27.15
CA ASP A 96 19.29 3.47 -26.90
C ASP A 96 18.74 2.06 -27.14
N ALA A 97 19.44 1.35 -28.04
CA ALA A 97 19.41 -0.10 -28.20
C ALA A 97 20.48 -0.65 -27.23
N ASN A 98 20.40 -1.85 -26.65
CA ASN A 98 20.22 -3.13 -27.29
C ASN A 98 20.10 -4.20 -26.18
N SER A 99 19.24 -5.21 -26.37
CA SER A 99 19.50 -6.62 -26.04
C SER A 99 18.25 -7.43 -26.37
N GLU A 100 18.38 -8.24 -27.42
CA GLU A 100 17.37 -9.19 -27.88
C GLU A 100 17.24 -10.38 -26.92
N SER A 101 16.01 -10.68 -26.51
CA SER A 101 15.63 -12.05 -26.17
C SER A 101 14.20 -12.29 -26.66
N MET A 102 14.07 -13.24 -27.58
CA MET A 102 12.82 -13.67 -28.21
C MET A 102 11.82 -14.21 -27.17
N HIS A 103 10.73 -13.48 -26.91
CA HIS A 103 9.49 -14.09 -26.41
C HIS A 103 8.26 -13.50 -27.11
N LYS A 104 7.32 -14.41 -27.43
CA LYS A 104 6.08 -14.22 -28.21
C LYS A 104 5.34 -12.93 -27.81
N ARG A 105 5.25 -11.97 -28.75
CA ARG A 105 4.33 -10.84 -28.66
C ARG A 105 2.88 -11.33 -28.70
N VAL A 106 2.23 -11.37 -27.54
CA VAL A 106 0.77 -11.27 -27.46
C VAL A 106 0.42 -9.85 -27.92
N ARG A 107 -0.31 -9.73 -29.02
CA ARG A 107 -0.83 -8.45 -29.52
C ARG A 107 -1.96 -7.99 -28.59
N THR A 108 -1.65 -7.17 -27.60
CA THR A 108 -2.69 -6.44 -26.86
C THR A 108 -3.21 -5.30 -27.74
N ALA A 109 -4.52 -5.30 -28.00
CA ALA A 109 -5.20 -4.21 -28.68
C ALA A 109 -4.90 -2.88 -27.97
N ARG A 110 -4.28 -1.91 -28.66
CA ARG A 110 -4.13 -0.55 -28.17
C ARG A 110 -5.53 0.05 -27.98
N SER A 111 -6.00 0.13 -26.74
CA SER A 111 -7.17 0.94 -26.40
C SER A 111 -6.76 2.42 -26.47
N GLY A 112 -7.16 3.11 -27.54
CA GLY A 112 -6.85 4.53 -27.76
C GLY A 112 -7.60 5.52 -26.86
N ASN A 113 -8.25 5.07 -25.78
CA ASN A 113 -8.97 5.93 -24.84
C ASN A 113 -8.19 6.01 -23.53
N SER A 114 -7.64 7.19 -23.21
CA SER A 114 -7.07 7.47 -21.90
C SER A 114 -8.12 7.27 -20.79
N SER A 115 -7.74 6.64 -19.67
CA SER A 115 -8.64 6.43 -18.55
C SER A 115 -9.15 7.76 -17.99
N PRO A 116 -10.38 7.84 -17.44
CA PRO A 116 -10.92 9.12 -16.98
C PRO A 116 -10.12 9.73 -15.82
N THR A 117 -9.40 8.92 -15.03
CA THR A 117 -8.45 9.41 -14.02
C THR A 117 -7.28 10.16 -14.64
N LYS A 118 -6.67 9.61 -15.71
CA LYS A 118 -5.59 10.29 -16.44
C LYS A 118 -6.07 11.61 -17.04
N ARG A 119 -7.29 11.65 -17.56
CA ARG A 119 -7.92 12.89 -18.05
C ARG A 119 -8.13 13.91 -16.93
N GLY A 120 -8.66 13.47 -15.79
CA GLY A 120 -8.89 14.32 -14.63
C GLY A 120 -7.59 14.95 -14.10
N ILE A 121 -6.51 14.16 -13.99
CA ILE A 121 -5.20 14.68 -13.56
C ILE A 121 -4.62 15.62 -14.61
N SER A 122 -4.74 15.29 -15.90
CA SER A 122 -4.32 16.20 -16.96
C SER A 122 -5.05 17.54 -16.88
N ALA A 123 -6.37 17.53 -16.62
CA ALA A 123 -7.14 18.75 -16.42
C ALA A 123 -6.68 19.52 -15.18
N MET A 124 -6.47 18.84 -14.06
CA MET A 124 -5.94 19.47 -12.83
C MET A 124 -4.55 20.08 -13.03
N ARG A 125 -3.71 19.46 -13.84
CA ARG A 125 -2.40 20.02 -14.19
C ARG A 125 -2.53 21.28 -15.05
N MET A 126 -3.42 21.27 -16.04
CA MET A 126 -3.71 22.45 -16.86
C MET A 126 -4.29 23.60 -16.02
N ASP A 127 -5.06 23.25 -14.99
CA ASP A 127 -5.64 24.17 -14.03
C ASP A 127 -4.66 24.65 -12.94
N GLY A 128 -3.44 24.12 -12.91
CA GLY A 128 -2.44 24.40 -11.87
C GLY A 128 -2.75 23.81 -10.49
N LEU A 129 -3.79 22.97 -10.36
CA LEU A 129 -4.16 22.28 -9.12
C LEU A 129 -3.11 21.26 -8.68
N ILE A 130 -2.44 20.64 -9.64
CA ILE A 130 -1.42 19.62 -9.39
C ILE A 130 -0.19 19.87 -10.25
N THR A 131 1.00 19.73 -9.64
CA THR A 131 2.28 19.65 -10.35
C THR A 131 3.05 18.41 -9.89
N HIS A 132 3.85 17.82 -10.79
CA HIS A 132 4.64 16.62 -10.52
C HIS A 132 6.15 16.87 -10.76
N PRO A 133 6.80 17.78 -10.00
CA PRO A 133 8.22 18.07 -10.18
C PRO A 133 9.12 16.88 -9.84
N SER A 134 10.32 16.89 -10.44
CA SER A 134 11.37 15.92 -10.10
C SER A 134 12.08 16.32 -8.80
N PHE A 135 12.47 15.37 -7.95
CA PHE A 135 13.38 15.64 -6.82
C PHE A 135 14.77 16.14 -7.24
N ASP A 136 15.18 15.81 -8.47
CA ASP A 136 16.43 16.31 -9.10
C ASP A 136 16.13 17.42 -10.12
N GLY A 137 14.93 17.99 -10.07
CA GLY A 137 14.50 19.07 -10.95
C GLY A 137 15.09 20.42 -10.56
N SER A 138 14.74 21.44 -11.33
CA SER A 138 15.12 22.84 -11.05
C SER A 138 14.24 23.52 -10.02
N GLU A 139 13.11 22.91 -9.63
CA GLU A 139 12.21 23.48 -8.62
C GLU A 139 12.83 23.30 -7.23
N PRO A 140 12.90 24.36 -6.40
CA PRO A 140 13.50 24.26 -5.08
C PRO A 140 12.62 23.42 -4.14
N LEU A 141 13.24 22.49 -3.44
CA LEU A 141 12.61 21.71 -2.38
C LEU A 141 12.53 22.56 -1.10
N PRO A 142 11.45 22.47 -0.32
CA PRO A 142 11.45 22.99 1.05
C PRO A 142 12.51 22.29 1.90
N ASP A 143 13.16 23.02 2.80
CA ASP A 143 14.32 22.53 3.58
C ASP A 143 14.07 21.17 4.26
N ALA A 144 12.96 21.02 4.99
CA ALA A 144 12.64 19.77 5.68
C ALA A 144 12.38 18.60 4.72
N LEU A 145 11.92 18.86 3.49
CA LEU A 145 11.78 17.84 2.45
C LEU A 145 13.14 17.53 1.80
N ASP A 146 13.99 18.53 1.57
CA ASP A 146 15.33 18.29 1.04
C ASP A 146 16.16 17.44 2.01
N ASP A 147 16.12 17.72 3.31
CA ASP A 147 16.82 16.94 4.34
C ASP A 147 16.50 15.45 4.27
N ILE A 148 15.21 15.08 4.26
CA ILE A 148 14.81 13.68 4.17
C ILE A 148 15.14 13.06 2.80
N VAL A 149 15.08 13.86 1.73
CA VAL A 149 15.44 13.43 0.37
C VAL A 149 16.93 13.10 0.28
N GLN A 150 17.81 13.93 0.83
CA GLN A 150 19.25 13.67 0.88
C GLN A 150 19.55 12.42 1.69
N ASP A 151 18.88 12.24 2.83
CA ASP A 151 19.00 11.05 3.65
C ASP A 151 18.57 9.77 2.89
N ILE A 152 17.42 9.80 2.21
CA ILE A 152 16.94 8.65 1.42
C ILE A 152 17.86 8.39 0.21
N LYS A 153 18.41 9.43 -0.44
CA LYS A 153 19.40 9.26 -1.51
C LYS A 153 20.65 8.57 -0.99
N ARG A 154 21.18 8.97 0.17
CA ARG A 154 22.33 8.29 0.81
C ARG A 154 22.01 6.82 1.10
N ASP A 155 20.84 6.56 1.68
CA ASP A 155 20.37 5.21 1.99
C ASP A 155 20.22 4.35 0.70
N SER A 156 19.74 4.94 -0.40
CA SER A 156 19.60 4.30 -1.72
C SER A 156 20.94 3.95 -2.40
N GLY A 157 22.04 4.63 -2.05
CA GLY A 157 23.39 4.26 -2.47
C GLY A 157 23.89 2.97 -1.79
N GLY A 158 23.26 2.63 -0.65
CA GLY A 158 23.59 1.47 0.17
C GLY A 158 24.74 1.73 1.12
N PHE A 159 24.92 2.99 1.51
CA PHE A 159 25.84 3.43 2.54
C PHE A 159 25.09 3.51 3.87
N ASP A 160 25.81 3.24 4.97
CA ASP A 160 25.29 3.38 6.33
C ASP A 160 24.00 2.58 6.63
N ILE A 161 23.73 1.50 5.88
CA ILE A 161 22.50 0.70 6.00
C ILE A 161 22.55 -0.38 7.09
N MET A 162 23.72 -0.63 7.66
CA MET A 162 23.98 -1.66 8.68
C MET A 162 24.67 -1.07 9.90
N THR A 163 24.44 -1.65 11.07
CA THR A 163 25.30 -1.47 12.23
C THR A 163 26.54 -2.36 12.12
N ALA A 164 27.55 -2.14 12.97
CA ALA A 164 28.71 -3.03 13.05
C ALA A 164 28.31 -4.48 13.43
N ALA A 165 27.30 -4.64 14.30
CA ALA A 165 26.79 -5.94 14.69
C ALA A 165 26.11 -6.68 13.53
N ASP A 166 25.33 -5.95 12.72
CA ASP A 166 24.70 -6.51 11.51
C ASP A 166 25.77 -7.01 10.53
N LYS A 167 26.83 -6.23 10.32
CA LYS A 167 27.94 -6.61 9.44
C LYS A 167 28.59 -7.92 9.89
N ILE A 168 28.86 -8.09 11.18
CA ILE A 168 29.47 -9.31 11.72
C ILE A 168 28.62 -10.54 11.39
N GLU A 169 27.29 -10.46 11.55
CA GLU A 169 26.41 -11.58 11.21
C GLU A 169 26.40 -11.84 9.70
N PHE A 170 26.37 -10.80 8.87
CA PHE A 170 26.45 -10.95 7.41
C PHE A 170 27.78 -11.56 6.95
N GLU A 171 28.91 -11.16 7.55
CA GLU A 171 30.23 -11.73 7.29
C GLU A 171 30.29 -13.20 7.68
N LYS A 172 29.74 -13.56 8.84
CA LYS A 172 29.62 -14.96 9.27
C LYS A 172 28.85 -15.80 8.25
N ARG A 173 27.70 -15.32 7.76
CA ARG A 173 26.92 -16.02 6.72
C ARG A 173 27.64 -16.07 5.37
N ALA A 174 28.39 -15.02 5.01
CA ALA A 174 29.20 -15.00 3.80
C ALA A 174 30.36 -16.01 3.85
N SER A 175 30.92 -16.29 5.04
CA SER A 175 32.00 -17.26 5.24
C SER A 175 31.52 -18.70 5.44
N ALA A 176 30.28 -18.91 5.89
CA ALA A 176 29.75 -20.23 6.22
C ALA A 176 29.51 -21.17 5.02
N GLY A 177 29.55 -20.65 3.78
CA GLY A 177 29.24 -21.46 2.59
C GLY A 177 27.72 -21.60 2.34
N GLY A 178 27.36 -22.32 1.26
CA GLY A 178 25.97 -22.64 0.92
C GLY A 178 25.35 -21.81 -0.21
N ASN A 179 24.08 -22.12 -0.55
CA ASN A 179 23.42 -21.65 -1.77
C ASN A 179 23.20 -20.12 -1.83
N HIS A 180 23.22 -19.42 -0.68
CA HIS A 180 22.91 -17.99 -0.58
C HIS A 180 24.12 -17.09 -0.25
N VAL A 181 25.34 -17.64 -0.22
CA VAL A 181 26.56 -16.87 0.13
C VAL A 181 26.73 -15.58 -0.67
N HIS A 182 26.43 -15.67 -1.97
CA HIS A 182 26.56 -14.54 -2.88
C HIS A 182 25.65 -13.35 -2.51
N LEU A 183 24.51 -13.58 -1.85
CA LEU A 183 23.60 -12.53 -1.39
C LEU A 183 24.24 -11.70 -0.27
N PHE A 184 24.87 -12.39 0.69
CA PHE A 184 25.58 -11.76 1.81
C PHE A 184 26.81 -10.99 1.32
N GLN A 185 27.62 -11.60 0.44
CA GLN A 185 28.79 -10.95 -0.15
C GLN A 185 28.44 -9.67 -0.92
N LYS A 186 27.32 -9.67 -1.66
CA LYS A 186 26.82 -8.49 -2.37
C LYS A 186 26.32 -7.41 -1.41
N ALA A 187 25.68 -7.80 -0.30
CA ALA A 187 25.17 -6.86 0.70
C ALA A 187 26.26 -6.10 1.46
N LEU A 188 27.45 -6.69 1.56
CA LEU A 188 28.63 -6.09 2.21
C LEU A 188 29.41 -5.11 1.31
N LYS A 189 28.95 -4.84 0.07
CA LYS A 189 29.66 -3.99 -0.89
C LYS A 189 28.77 -2.87 -1.48
N PRO A 190 29.17 -1.59 -1.43
CA PRO A 190 30.31 -1.04 -0.67
C PRO A 190 30.13 -1.25 0.84
N ASP A 191 31.09 -0.84 1.68
CA ASP A 191 30.99 -1.01 3.15
C ASP A 191 29.70 -0.36 3.65
N PRO A 192 28.72 -1.14 4.16
CA PRO A 192 27.38 -0.64 4.47
C PRO A 192 27.28 -0.10 5.89
N VAL A 193 28.37 -0.10 6.67
CA VAL A 193 28.32 0.20 8.10
C VAL A 193 28.24 1.68 8.36
N ASP A 194 27.20 2.06 9.10
CA ASP A 194 27.09 3.39 9.67
C ASP A 194 28.03 3.56 10.87
N LYS A 195 28.80 4.64 10.86
CA LYS A 195 29.67 5.04 11.98
C LYS A 195 29.13 6.26 12.73
N SER A 196 28.07 6.89 12.24
CA SER A 196 27.47 8.09 12.83
C SER A 196 26.48 7.79 13.96
N GLY A 197 25.95 6.56 14.03
CA GLY A 197 24.93 6.15 14.99
C GLY A 197 23.50 6.40 14.51
N VAL A 198 23.31 7.01 13.34
CA VAL A 198 21.99 7.23 12.71
C VAL A 198 21.27 5.91 12.48
N ARG A 199 21.94 4.88 11.96
CA ARG A 199 21.35 3.56 11.72
C ARG A 199 20.85 2.94 13.01
N GLU A 200 21.64 3.00 14.07
CA GLU A 200 21.27 2.47 15.39
C GLU A 200 20.09 3.24 15.98
N ALA A 201 20.05 4.57 15.81
CA ALA A 201 18.94 5.41 16.27
C ALA A 201 17.60 5.09 15.58
N LEU A 202 17.63 4.61 14.34
CA LEU A 202 16.42 4.21 13.59
C LEU A 202 15.84 2.87 14.07
N GLY A 203 16.68 1.98 14.61
CA GLY A 203 16.30 0.63 15.01
C GLY A 203 17.35 -0.40 14.64
N ARG A 204 16.97 -1.67 14.75
CA ARG A 204 17.81 -2.80 14.35
C ARG A 204 17.34 -3.40 13.03
N LEU A 205 18.21 -4.14 12.34
CA LEU A 205 17.73 -4.99 11.24
C LEU A 205 16.93 -6.16 11.80
N SER A 206 15.97 -6.63 11.01
CA SER A 206 15.28 -7.88 11.31
C SER A 206 16.26 -9.07 11.24
N PRO A 207 15.96 -10.20 11.90
CA PRO A 207 16.81 -11.38 11.87
C PRO A 207 17.14 -11.79 10.43
N VAL A 208 18.40 -12.15 10.19
CA VAL A 208 18.91 -12.43 8.85
C VAL A 208 18.09 -13.50 8.12
N ASP A 209 17.62 -14.52 8.84
CA ASP A 209 16.79 -15.58 8.26
C ASP A 209 15.45 -15.05 7.73
N ALA A 210 14.86 -14.05 8.41
CA ALA A 210 13.66 -13.38 7.92
C ALA A 210 13.94 -12.55 6.64
N LEU A 211 15.12 -11.92 6.53
CA LEU A 211 15.51 -11.20 5.32
C LEU A 211 15.69 -12.15 4.13
N VAL A 212 16.29 -13.31 4.36
CA VAL A 212 16.43 -14.38 3.35
C VAL A 212 15.05 -14.91 2.96
N GLU A 213 14.15 -15.10 3.91
CA GLU A 213 12.78 -15.54 3.63
C GLU A 213 12.01 -14.54 2.75
N ILE A 214 12.11 -13.24 3.04
CA ILE A 214 11.51 -12.18 2.20
C ILE A 214 12.07 -12.23 0.78
N TRP A 215 13.39 -12.34 0.63
CA TRP A 215 14.03 -12.47 -0.67
C TRP A 215 13.53 -13.70 -1.44
N GLN A 216 13.48 -14.86 -0.81
CA GLN A 216 12.97 -16.10 -1.45
C GLN A 216 11.50 -15.98 -1.86
N LYS A 217 10.66 -15.35 -1.02
CA LYS A 217 9.26 -15.10 -1.35
C LYS A 217 9.13 -14.13 -2.52
N ALA A 218 9.98 -13.12 -2.62
CA ALA A 218 10.01 -12.19 -3.74
C ALA A 218 10.37 -12.89 -5.06
N GLU A 219 11.45 -13.69 -5.07
CA GLU A 219 11.81 -14.50 -6.25
C GLU A 219 10.66 -15.41 -6.68
N ARG A 220 10.04 -16.11 -5.73
CA ARG A 220 8.89 -16.98 -6.01
C ARG A 220 7.71 -16.21 -6.60
N CYS A 221 7.40 -15.03 -6.08
CA CYS A 221 6.31 -14.22 -6.62
C CYS A 221 6.58 -13.78 -8.05
N GLN A 222 7.83 -13.45 -8.38
CA GLN A 222 8.26 -13.08 -9.72
C GLN A 222 8.21 -14.29 -10.67
N ASP A 223 8.85 -15.41 -10.30
CA ASP A 223 8.96 -16.62 -11.12
C ASP A 223 7.60 -17.23 -11.44
N ASN A 224 6.69 -17.22 -10.46
CA ASN A 224 5.35 -17.80 -10.60
C ASN A 224 4.29 -16.80 -11.05
N SER A 225 4.68 -15.56 -11.42
CA SER A 225 3.75 -14.51 -11.87
C SER A 225 2.58 -14.30 -10.90
N HIS A 226 2.88 -14.19 -9.60
CA HIS A 226 1.86 -13.95 -8.58
C HIS A 226 1.11 -12.62 -8.84
N SER A 227 -0.15 -12.56 -8.41
CA SER A 227 -0.96 -11.35 -8.48
C SER A 227 -0.43 -10.25 -7.53
N GLU A 228 -0.89 -9.01 -7.72
CA GLU A 228 -0.56 -7.87 -6.84
C GLU A 228 -0.89 -8.22 -5.37
N ALA A 229 -2.06 -8.80 -5.12
CA ALA A 229 -2.45 -9.28 -3.80
C ALA A 229 -1.52 -10.38 -3.25
N GLY A 230 -1.04 -11.28 -4.13
CA GLY A 230 -0.07 -12.31 -3.76
C GLY A 230 1.27 -11.72 -3.31
N TRP A 231 1.78 -10.73 -4.04
CA TRP A 231 2.97 -9.95 -3.66
C TRP A 231 2.77 -9.22 -2.33
N ASN A 232 1.62 -8.58 -2.17
CA ASN A 232 1.24 -7.82 -0.99
C ASN A 232 1.27 -8.69 0.28
N CYS A 233 0.67 -9.88 0.23
CA CYS A 233 0.66 -10.81 1.35
C CYS A 233 2.01 -11.49 1.62
N ALA A 234 2.77 -11.82 0.57
CA ALA A 234 3.99 -12.61 0.72
C ALA A 234 5.25 -11.79 1.00
N VAL A 235 5.31 -10.55 0.50
CA VAL A 235 6.54 -9.75 0.45
C VAL A 235 6.33 -8.37 1.04
N HIS A 236 5.41 -7.56 0.47
CA HIS A 236 5.35 -6.14 0.80
C HIS A 236 4.89 -5.91 2.24
N TYR A 237 3.76 -6.48 2.65
CA TYR A 237 3.25 -6.32 4.01
C TYR A 237 4.20 -6.93 5.05
N PRO A 238 4.68 -8.18 4.90
CA PRO A 238 5.64 -8.75 5.84
C PRO A 238 6.94 -7.94 5.97
N LEU A 239 7.45 -7.36 4.87
CA LEU A 239 8.64 -6.51 4.94
C LEU A 239 8.39 -5.19 5.69
N MET A 240 7.22 -4.57 5.50
CA MET A 240 6.83 -3.38 6.26
C MET A 240 6.66 -3.69 7.75
N GLU A 241 5.96 -4.77 8.08
CA GLU A 241 5.78 -5.23 9.47
C GLU A 241 7.14 -5.52 10.14
N LEU A 242 8.03 -6.24 9.44
CA LEU A 242 9.39 -6.50 9.93
C LEU A 242 10.22 -5.23 10.12
N ALA A 243 10.06 -4.23 9.26
CA ALA A 243 10.77 -2.96 9.42
C ALA A 243 10.29 -2.20 10.67
N LEU A 244 8.97 -2.08 10.85
CA LEU A 244 8.35 -1.34 11.97
C LEU A 244 8.54 -2.03 13.31
N LYS A 245 8.38 -3.36 13.37
CA LYS A 245 8.60 -4.16 14.59
C LYS A 245 10.00 -4.00 15.19
N TYR A 246 10.98 -3.67 14.36
CA TYR A 246 12.39 -3.52 14.74
C TYR A 246 12.85 -2.05 14.74
N ALA A 247 11.93 -1.10 14.56
CA ALA A 247 12.18 0.33 14.62
C ALA A 247 12.24 0.83 16.07
N ASN A 248 13.10 1.82 16.36
CA ASN A 248 13.15 2.47 17.68
C ASN A 248 12.04 3.51 17.88
N VAL A 249 10.82 3.15 17.46
CA VAL A 249 9.59 3.92 17.66
C VAL A 249 8.42 3.07 18.16
N THR A 250 8.58 1.74 18.14
CA THR A 250 7.54 0.77 18.49
C THR A 250 8.09 -0.08 19.63
N THR A 251 7.96 0.38 20.87
CA THR A 251 8.48 -0.36 22.02
C THR A 251 7.47 -1.46 22.38
N HIS A 252 7.55 -2.61 21.71
CA HIS A 252 6.80 -3.80 22.12
C HIS A 252 7.36 -4.32 23.46
N ALA A 253 6.80 -3.82 24.57
CA ALA A 253 6.61 -4.48 25.86
C ALA A 253 7.77 -5.34 26.42
N THR A 254 9.04 -4.93 26.28
CA THR A 254 10.18 -5.68 26.87
C THR A 254 11.17 -4.83 27.67
N ALA A 255 10.93 -3.52 27.80
CA ALA A 255 11.71 -2.67 28.70
C ALA A 255 10.81 -2.17 29.84
N ASP A 256 11.24 -2.41 31.08
CA ASP A 256 10.74 -1.73 32.27
C ASP A 256 10.91 -0.22 32.07
N VAL A 257 9.87 0.45 31.56
CA VAL A 257 9.85 1.92 31.42
C VAL A 257 8.95 2.49 32.50
N THR A 258 9.59 2.89 33.59
CA THR A 258 9.00 3.80 34.56
C THR A 258 8.89 5.22 33.97
N ALA A 259 7.71 5.82 34.14
CA ALA A 259 7.37 7.26 34.17
C ALA A 259 7.00 8.03 32.88
N ASN A 260 7.25 7.57 31.66
CA ASN A 260 6.64 8.15 30.44
C ASN A 260 6.00 7.03 29.61
N GLN A 261 4.74 6.70 29.86
CA GLN A 261 4.02 5.72 29.06
C GLN A 261 3.93 6.23 27.62
N GLU A 262 4.44 5.46 26.65
CA GLU A 262 4.17 5.71 25.24
C GLU A 262 2.66 5.77 25.04
N GLU A 263 2.18 6.82 24.34
CA GLU A 263 0.74 6.99 24.10
C GLU A 263 0.31 6.46 22.72
N ILE A 264 1.28 6.17 21.86
CA ILE A 264 1.06 5.78 20.46
C ILE A 264 2.07 4.71 20.03
N LEU A 265 1.70 3.96 19.00
CA LEU A 265 2.55 3.09 18.21
C LEU A 265 2.50 3.52 16.74
N ILE A 266 3.58 3.28 16.00
CA ILE A 266 3.58 3.41 14.54
C ILE A 266 3.46 2.00 13.96
N ASP A 267 2.38 1.75 13.24
CA ASP A 267 2.12 0.45 12.63
C ASP A 267 1.68 0.58 11.16
N VAL A 268 1.71 -0.53 10.43
CA VAL A 268 1.29 -0.65 9.05
C VAL A 268 -0.06 -1.36 8.95
N ILE A 269 -0.97 -0.79 8.18
CA ILE A 269 -2.31 -1.36 7.98
C ILE A 269 -2.63 -1.57 6.51
N ASN A 270 -3.35 -2.65 6.22
CA ASN A 270 -3.98 -2.88 4.93
C ASN A 270 -5.14 -1.88 4.73
N ALA A 271 -5.01 -1.03 3.71
CA ALA A 271 -5.94 0.02 3.35
C ALA A 271 -6.62 -0.22 1.99
N THR A 272 -6.50 -1.42 1.39
CA THR A 272 -7.03 -1.76 0.05
C THR A 272 -8.54 -1.53 -0.13
N THR A 273 -9.28 -1.36 0.96
CA THR A 273 -10.73 -1.06 0.96
C THR A 273 -11.05 0.38 1.38
N ALA A 274 -10.07 1.13 1.87
CA ALA A 274 -10.23 2.51 2.30
C ALA A 274 -10.51 3.42 1.10
N GLN A 275 -11.63 4.13 1.15
CA GLN A 275 -12.04 5.06 0.10
C GLN A 275 -11.93 6.49 0.58
N ILE A 276 -11.56 7.38 -0.33
CA ILE A 276 -11.59 8.81 -0.07
C ILE A 276 -13.04 9.22 0.19
N SER A 277 -13.28 9.87 1.34
CA SER A 277 -14.58 10.47 1.61
C SER A 277 -14.88 11.57 0.58
N PRO A 278 -16.09 11.62 0.01
CA PRO A 278 -16.51 12.66 -0.93
C PRO A 278 -16.23 14.09 -0.46
N MET A 279 -16.23 14.34 0.86
CA MET A 279 -15.95 15.64 1.46
C MET A 279 -14.54 16.17 1.15
N TYR A 280 -13.58 15.26 0.96
CA TYR A 280 -12.17 15.61 0.76
C TYR A 280 -11.69 15.35 -0.66
N ALA A 281 -12.51 14.70 -1.49
CA ALA A 281 -12.20 14.46 -2.89
C ALA A 281 -11.96 15.80 -3.61
N PRO A 282 -10.89 15.93 -4.41
CA PRO A 282 -10.69 17.13 -5.23
C PRO A 282 -11.89 17.37 -6.14
N ASN A 283 -12.41 18.60 -6.19
CA ASN A 283 -13.67 18.97 -6.87
C ASN A 283 -13.73 18.52 -8.34
N THR A 284 -12.59 18.57 -9.04
CA THR A 284 -12.42 18.14 -10.44
C THR A 284 -12.44 16.62 -10.65
N LEU A 285 -12.35 15.84 -9.58
CA LEU A 285 -12.31 14.38 -9.57
C LEU A 285 -13.48 13.75 -8.80
N ALA A 286 -14.43 14.57 -8.35
CA ALA A 286 -15.59 14.16 -7.56
C ALA A 286 -16.36 13.00 -8.20
N MET A 287 -16.34 12.81 -9.52
CA MET A 287 -17.02 11.66 -10.16
C MET A 287 -16.27 10.31 -10.04
N GLN A 288 -15.17 10.22 -9.29
CA GLN A 288 -14.38 8.98 -9.10
C GLN A 288 -14.03 8.69 -7.64
N HIS A 289 -15.04 8.60 -6.76
CA HIS A 289 -14.92 8.29 -5.32
C HIS A 289 -14.38 6.88 -4.97
N LYS A 290 -13.64 6.21 -5.85
CA LYS A 290 -13.13 4.83 -5.63
C LYS A 290 -11.60 4.75 -5.55
N LYS A 291 -10.92 5.87 -5.32
CA LYS A 291 -9.46 5.88 -5.17
C LYS A 291 -9.08 5.45 -3.76
N ARG A 292 -8.03 4.62 -3.71
CA ARG A 292 -7.55 3.91 -2.53
C ARG A 292 -6.03 3.89 -2.59
N VAL A 293 -5.43 3.48 -1.48
CA VAL A 293 -4.04 3.02 -1.41
C VAL A 293 -4.06 1.62 -0.80
N ASP A 294 -3.02 0.83 -1.05
CA ASP A 294 -2.98 -0.54 -0.56
C ASP A 294 -2.61 -0.62 0.92
N PHE A 295 -1.70 0.24 1.37
CA PHE A 295 -1.24 0.29 2.76
C PHE A 295 -1.02 1.71 3.26
N CYS A 296 -0.98 1.86 4.57
CA CYS A 296 -0.63 3.11 5.24
C CYS A 296 0.22 2.83 6.48
N PHE A 297 1.11 3.76 6.84
CA PHE A 297 1.57 3.86 8.22
C PHE A 297 0.55 4.68 9.01
N MET A 298 0.09 4.14 10.12
CA MET A 298 -0.86 4.79 11.01
C MET A 298 -0.21 5.07 12.36
N VAL A 299 -0.64 6.17 12.96
CA VAL A 299 -0.39 6.45 14.38
C VAL A 299 -1.51 5.77 15.17
N GLU A 300 -1.21 4.61 15.73
CA GLU A 300 -2.15 3.84 16.54
C GLU A 300 -2.09 4.33 18.00
N PRO A 301 -3.19 4.84 18.57
CA PRO A 301 -3.19 5.18 19.98
C PRO A 301 -3.20 3.92 20.85
N ILE A 302 -2.34 3.88 21.87
CA ILE A 302 -2.35 2.80 22.86
C ILE A 302 -3.61 2.92 23.71
N GLU A 303 -4.33 1.81 23.89
CA GLU A 303 -5.56 1.78 24.68
C GLU A 303 -5.38 2.40 26.07
N LYS A 304 -6.43 3.08 26.56
CA LYS A 304 -6.47 3.72 27.89
C LYS A 304 -5.47 4.87 28.09
N THR A 305 -4.85 5.37 27.03
CA THR A 305 -4.03 6.59 27.07
C THR A 305 -4.85 7.83 26.74
N LYS A 306 -4.30 9.03 27.01
CA LYS A 306 -4.94 10.29 26.61
C LYS A 306 -5.06 10.38 25.09
N ALA A 307 -4.04 9.93 24.35
CA ALA A 307 -4.08 9.92 22.89
C ALA A 307 -5.28 9.12 22.35
N ALA A 308 -5.55 7.93 22.90
CA ALA A 308 -6.71 7.11 22.50
C ALA A 308 -8.04 7.84 22.72
N THR A 309 -8.20 8.45 23.88
CA THR A 309 -9.42 9.21 24.22
C THR A 309 -9.59 10.40 23.29
N CYS A 310 -8.56 11.24 23.15
CA CYS A 310 -8.61 12.45 22.33
C CYS A 310 -8.86 12.15 20.84
N LEU A 311 -8.22 11.10 20.30
CA LEU A 311 -8.40 10.73 18.89
C LEU A 311 -9.80 10.16 18.63
N SER A 312 -10.32 9.37 19.57
CA SER A 312 -11.68 8.83 19.50
C SER A 312 -12.72 9.95 19.57
N ASP A 313 -12.59 10.90 20.51
CA ASP A 313 -13.47 12.06 20.61
C ASP A 313 -13.38 12.94 19.37
N LYS A 314 -12.16 13.23 18.89
CA LYS A 314 -11.96 14.01 17.66
C LYS A 314 -12.56 13.32 16.44
N SER A 315 -12.44 12.00 16.34
CA SER A 315 -13.07 11.19 15.28
C SER A 315 -14.58 11.37 15.31
N LEU A 316 -15.23 11.14 16.46
CA LEU A 316 -16.69 11.25 16.63
C LEU A 316 -17.24 12.67 16.41
N LEU A 317 -16.45 13.70 16.70
CA LEU A 317 -16.83 15.10 16.49
C LEU A 317 -16.57 15.56 15.05
N SER A 318 -15.85 14.77 14.24
CA SER A 318 -15.54 15.12 12.86
C SER A 318 -16.70 14.75 11.92
N PRO A 319 -16.95 15.50 10.83
CA PRO A 319 -18.13 15.30 9.98
C PRO A 319 -18.30 13.92 9.33
N ASN A 320 -17.24 13.11 9.27
CA ASN A 320 -17.25 11.76 8.69
C ASN A 320 -16.83 10.68 9.71
N ASP A 321 -17.00 10.96 11.00
CA ASP A 321 -16.58 10.08 12.10
C ASP A 321 -15.11 9.63 11.98
N SER A 322 -14.23 10.51 11.49
CA SER A 322 -12.85 10.16 11.16
C SER A 322 -11.92 11.37 11.26
N VAL A 323 -10.73 11.15 11.82
CA VAL A 323 -9.62 12.11 11.82
C VAL A 323 -8.83 12.10 10.50
N ASN A 324 -9.24 11.27 9.54
CA ASN A 324 -8.61 11.12 8.24
C ASN A 324 -9.57 11.47 7.10
N HIS A 325 -9.02 11.48 5.89
CA HIS A 325 -9.76 11.71 4.65
C HIS A 325 -10.56 10.48 4.15
N THR A 326 -10.65 9.44 4.96
CA THR A 326 -11.38 8.19 4.73
C THR A 326 -12.18 7.81 5.97
N ASP A 327 -13.35 7.20 5.79
CA ASP A 327 -14.21 6.67 6.86
C ASP A 327 -13.93 5.19 7.16
N PHE A 328 -12.87 4.62 6.59
CA PHE A 328 -12.43 3.25 6.82
C PHE A 328 -12.23 3.01 8.33
N VAL A 329 -13.04 2.11 8.89
CA VAL A 329 -13.20 1.93 10.34
C VAL A 329 -11.87 1.81 11.09
N PRO A 330 -10.90 0.98 10.66
CA PRO A 330 -9.61 0.87 11.35
C PRO A 330 -8.77 2.16 11.37
N LEU A 331 -9.04 3.11 10.48
CA LEU A 331 -8.32 4.38 10.36
C LEU A 331 -9.10 5.57 10.93
N ARG A 332 -10.32 5.40 11.48
CA ARG A 332 -11.14 6.53 11.93
C ARG A 332 -10.49 7.35 13.05
N ALA A 333 -9.82 6.68 13.98
CA ALA A 333 -9.12 7.30 15.11
C ALA A 333 -7.59 7.08 15.05
N CYS A 334 -7.05 6.69 13.89
CA CYS A 334 -5.63 6.39 13.70
C CYS A 334 -5.06 7.26 12.57
N PRO A 335 -4.46 8.42 12.85
CA PRO A 335 -3.94 9.34 11.84
C PRO A 335 -3.00 8.65 10.83
N ILE A 336 -3.22 8.88 9.53
CA ILE A 336 -2.38 8.34 8.45
C ILE A 336 -1.14 9.23 8.28
N SER A 337 0.06 8.66 8.40
CA SER A 337 1.31 9.42 8.28
C SER A 337 2.06 9.15 6.97
N VAL A 338 2.03 7.91 6.47
CA VAL A 338 2.64 7.51 5.19
C VAL A 338 1.61 6.74 4.37
N SER A 339 1.51 7.02 3.08
CA SER A 339 0.60 6.30 2.16
C SER A 339 1.39 5.45 1.17
N ILE A 340 0.94 4.22 0.92
CA ILE A 340 1.70 3.23 0.15
C ILE A 340 0.79 2.57 -0.88
N GLU A 341 1.15 2.71 -2.16
CA GLU A 341 0.49 2.06 -3.29
C GLU A 341 1.39 0.96 -3.84
N THR A 342 0.81 -0.19 -4.18
CA THR A 342 1.53 -1.31 -4.79
C THR A 342 1.04 -1.56 -6.20
N LYS A 343 1.91 -2.06 -7.07
CA LYS A 343 1.59 -2.49 -8.44
C LYS A 343 2.43 -3.71 -8.80
N LEU A 344 2.00 -4.43 -9.83
CA LEU A 344 2.83 -5.47 -10.42
C LEU A 344 4.02 -4.88 -11.20
N THR A 345 5.07 -5.69 -11.34
CA THR A 345 6.21 -5.37 -12.20
C THR A 345 5.74 -5.07 -13.63
N GLY A 346 6.17 -3.95 -14.21
CA GLY A 346 5.84 -3.57 -15.59
C GLY A 346 4.44 -2.94 -15.78
N GLU A 347 3.63 -2.81 -14.73
CA GLU A 347 2.40 -2.01 -14.79
C GLU A 347 2.68 -0.50 -14.81
N GLU A 348 1.73 0.27 -15.35
CA GLU A 348 1.94 1.69 -15.63
C GLU A 348 2.16 2.50 -14.33
N TRP A 349 3.41 2.93 -14.12
CA TRP A 349 3.82 3.97 -13.15
C TRP A 349 2.86 5.18 -13.13
N GLN A 350 2.38 5.59 -14.30
CA GLN A 350 1.43 6.70 -14.44
C GLN A 350 0.08 6.43 -13.77
N SER A 351 -0.35 5.17 -13.69
CA SER A 351 -1.56 4.78 -12.97
C SER A 351 -1.35 4.84 -11.46
N ALA A 352 -0.23 4.31 -10.95
CA ALA A 352 0.13 4.41 -9.53
C ALA A 352 0.28 5.87 -9.09
N MET A 353 1.05 6.65 -9.84
CA MET A 353 1.20 8.10 -9.64
C MET A 353 -0.17 8.78 -9.64
N ALA A 354 -1.04 8.44 -10.59
CA ALA A 354 -2.37 9.01 -10.64
C ALA A 354 -3.19 8.73 -9.37
N GLN A 355 -3.16 7.49 -8.87
CA GLN A 355 -3.86 7.15 -7.63
C GLN A 355 -3.27 7.90 -6.42
N GLN A 356 -1.94 7.91 -6.31
CA GLN A 356 -1.22 8.57 -5.23
C GLN A 356 -1.51 10.07 -5.19
N THR A 357 -1.53 10.74 -6.36
CA THR A 357 -1.83 12.17 -6.48
C THR A 357 -3.23 12.50 -5.95
N VAL A 358 -4.24 11.69 -6.29
CA VAL A 358 -5.62 11.93 -5.82
C VAL A 358 -5.72 11.71 -4.31
N TRP A 359 -5.13 10.63 -3.82
CA TRP A 359 -5.10 10.30 -2.39
C TRP A 359 -4.43 11.39 -1.56
N LEU A 360 -3.20 11.80 -1.93
CA LEU A 360 -2.46 12.84 -1.20
C LEU A 360 -3.14 14.22 -1.29
N SER A 361 -3.77 14.55 -2.41
CA SER A 361 -4.56 15.78 -2.54
C SER A 361 -5.75 15.78 -1.58
N ALA A 362 -6.46 14.66 -1.45
CA ALA A 362 -7.55 14.52 -0.50
C ALA A 362 -7.07 14.52 0.95
N HIS A 363 -5.91 13.91 1.22
CA HIS A 363 -5.28 13.94 2.52
C HIS A 363 -4.96 15.38 2.94
N TRP A 364 -4.33 16.18 2.07
CA TRP A 364 -4.10 17.60 2.33
C TRP A 364 -5.39 18.39 2.52
N ASN A 365 -6.43 18.15 1.72
CA ASN A 365 -7.74 18.80 1.93
C ASN A 365 -8.33 18.52 3.33
N CYS A 366 -8.13 17.31 3.85
CA CYS A 366 -8.54 16.95 5.20
C CYS A 366 -7.71 17.67 6.26
N LEU A 367 -6.38 17.70 6.12
CA LEU A 367 -5.49 18.41 7.05
C LEU A 367 -5.74 19.92 7.05
N ASP A 368 -5.93 20.54 5.88
CA ASP A 368 -6.30 21.95 5.76
C ASP A 368 -7.61 22.21 6.54
N ARG A 369 -8.63 21.35 6.40
CA ARG A 369 -9.88 21.50 7.17
C ARG A 369 -9.66 21.32 8.68
N LEU A 370 -8.93 20.29 9.09
CA LEU A 370 -8.68 19.98 10.50
C LEU A 370 -7.94 21.11 11.22
N THR A 371 -7.08 21.83 10.50
CA THR A 371 -6.25 22.91 11.02
C THR A 371 -6.82 24.31 10.77
N GLY A 372 -8.04 24.41 10.23
CA GLY A 372 -8.66 25.70 9.90
C GLY A 372 -7.92 26.48 8.81
N ASP A 373 -7.31 25.77 7.86
CA ASP A 373 -6.50 26.29 6.76
C ASP A 373 -5.27 27.10 7.22
N SER A 374 -4.74 26.75 8.41
CA SER A 374 -3.61 27.43 9.03
C SER A 374 -2.34 27.31 8.20
N LYS A 375 -1.82 28.45 7.72
CA LYS A 375 -0.52 28.51 7.02
C LYS A 375 0.62 28.03 7.92
N VAL A 376 0.62 28.38 9.20
CA VAL A 376 1.66 27.94 10.15
C VAL A 376 1.65 26.43 10.31
N ALA A 377 0.46 25.81 10.43
CA ALA A 377 0.36 24.36 10.49
C ALA A 377 0.90 23.70 9.21
N ARG A 378 0.56 24.23 8.04
CA ARG A 378 1.05 23.70 6.75
C ARG A 378 2.57 23.81 6.61
N ASP A 379 3.12 24.98 6.94
CA ASP A 379 4.56 25.24 6.86
C ASP A 379 5.35 24.36 7.84
N GLU A 380 4.84 24.13 9.06
CA GLU A 380 5.48 23.25 10.05
C GLU A 380 5.42 21.76 9.69
N LEU A 381 4.34 21.27 9.06
CA LEU A 381 4.29 19.88 8.57
C LEU A 381 5.18 19.70 7.34
N CYS A 382 5.22 20.71 6.48
CA CYS A 382 5.96 20.78 5.22
C CYS A 382 5.50 19.79 4.14
N PHE A 383 5.51 18.48 4.40
CA PHE A 383 5.23 17.45 3.41
C PHE A 383 4.50 16.22 3.98
N LEU A 384 3.88 15.45 3.10
CA LEU A 384 3.34 14.11 3.37
C LEU A 384 4.10 13.07 2.55
N PRO A 385 4.79 12.10 3.18
CA PRO A 385 5.51 11.04 2.47
C PRO A 385 4.58 10.01 1.84
N ALA A 386 5.03 9.44 0.73
CA ALA A 386 4.37 8.34 0.06
C ALA A 386 5.36 7.37 -0.58
N ILE A 387 4.91 6.13 -0.78
CA ILE A 387 5.70 5.07 -1.39
C ILE A 387 4.90 4.42 -2.51
N ILE A 388 5.56 4.17 -3.64
CA ILE A 388 5.06 3.27 -4.68
C ILE A 388 5.97 2.05 -4.72
N VAL A 389 5.38 0.86 -4.60
CA VAL A 389 6.07 -0.42 -4.73
C VAL A 389 5.65 -1.07 -6.05
N GLN A 390 6.59 -1.44 -6.91
CA GLN A 390 6.32 -2.14 -8.17
C GLN A 390 7.08 -3.46 -8.22
N GLY A 391 6.39 -4.56 -7.87
CA GLY A 391 7.02 -5.85 -7.67
C GLY A 391 8.22 -5.74 -6.71
N HIS A 392 9.44 -5.84 -7.21
CA HIS A 392 10.63 -5.71 -6.37
C HIS A 392 10.96 -4.29 -5.94
N ASP A 393 10.57 -3.26 -6.71
CA ASP A 393 11.16 -1.93 -6.63
C ASP A 393 10.37 -0.99 -5.71
N TRP A 394 11.07 -0.32 -4.79
CA TRP A 394 10.48 0.60 -3.82
C TRP A 394 10.90 2.03 -4.12
N THR A 395 9.90 2.91 -4.27
CA THR A 395 10.11 4.29 -4.70
C THR A 395 9.45 5.27 -3.76
N PHE A 396 10.19 6.29 -3.33
CA PHE A 396 9.73 7.38 -2.49
C PHE A 396 9.16 8.54 -3.31
N LEU A 397 8.11 9.14 -2.77
CA LEU A 397 7.44 10.35 -3.23
C LEU A 397 7.09 11.21 -2.02
N ALA A 398 6.83 12.49 -2.24
CA ALA A 398 6.31 13.37 -1.21
C ALA A 398 5.32 14.37 -1.80
N ALA A 399 4.30 14.74 -1.03
CA ALA A 399 3.38 15.80 -1.38
C ALA A 399 3.58 17.03 -0.49
N THR A 400 3.78 18.19 -1.09
CA THR A 400 3.72 19.48 -0.37
C THR A 400 2.45 20.24 -0.77
N ARG A 401 2.07 21.21 0.06
CA ARG A 401 0.86 22.02 -0.14
C ARG A 401 1.24 23.44 -0.54
N GLY A 402 0.87 23.82 -1.76
CA GLY A 402 1.16 25.13 -2.33
C GLY A 402 0.17 26.22 -1.91
N GLU A 403 0.21 27.32 -2.65
CA GLU A 403 -0.64 28.48 -2.42
C GLU A 403 -2.09 28.28 -2.91
N MET A 404 -2.96 29.21 -2.49
CA MET A 404 -4.31 29.31 -3.03
C MET A 404 -4.29 29.65 -4.52
N ILE A 405 -5.08 28.94 -5.30
CA ILE A 405 -5.21 29.22 -6.73
C ILE A 405 -6.19 30.38 -6.92
N LYS A 406 -5.74 31.44 -7.59
CA LYS A 406 -6.57 32.62 -7.86
C LYS A 406 -7.86 32.23 -8.58
N GLY A 407 -9.00 32.67 -8.04
CA GLY A 407 -10.33 32.41 -8.61
C GLY A 407 -10.88 31.01 -8.34
N ARG A 408 -10.24 30.22 -7.46
CA ARG A 408 -10.74 28.93 -6.96
C ARG A 408 -10.67 28.91 -5.44
N ASN A 409 -11.44 28.01 -4.82
CA ASN A 409 -11.37 27.70 -3.39
C ASN A 409 -10.47 26.48 -3.12
N ASP A 410 -9.58 26.14 -4.07
CA ASP A 410 -8.65 25.03 -3.97
C ASP A 410 -7.20 25.53 -3.87
N ARG A 411 -6.38 24.82 -3.10
CA ARG A 411 -4.93 24.99 -3.05
C ARG A 411 -4.23 24.01 -3.98
N GLN A 412 -3.07 24.42 -4.48
CA GLN A 412 -2.22 23.55 -5.26
C GLN A 412 -1.64 22.41 -4.41
N THR A 413 -1.60 21.20 -4.95
CA THR A 413 -0.84 20.07 -4.39
C THR A 413 0.33 19.73 -5.29
N ILE A 414 1.53 19.69 -4.73
CA ILE A 414 2.77 19.43 -5.48
C ILE A 414 3.26 18.04 -5.12
N ILE A 415 3.40 17.14 -6.11
CA ILE A 415 3.84 15.76 -5.92
C ILE A 415 5.26 15.58 -6.43
N TRP A 416 6.22 15.59 -5.52
CA TRP A 416 7.63 15.39 -5.79
C TRP A 416 7.92 13.91 -6.07
N ASN A 417 8.61 13.63 -7.16
CA ASN A 417 8.91 12.27 -7.61
C ASN A 417 10.25 12.22 -8.36
N LYS A 418 10.94 11.10 -8.52
CA LYS A 418 10.81 9.84 -7.80
C LYS A 418 12.22 9.43 -7.36
N ILE A 419 12.35 8.88 -6.15
CA ILE A 419 13.64 8.33 -5.66
C ILE A 419 13.44 6.84 -5.41
N GLY A 420 14.05 5.98 -6.23
CA GLY A 420 14.12 4.56 -5.96
C GLY A 420 15.08 4.31 -4.79
N PHE A 421 14.60 3.71 -3.71
CA PHE A 421 15.40 3.58 -2.48
C PHE A 421 15.78 2.15 -2.11
N GLY A 422 15.21 1.15 -2.77
CA GLY A 422 15.65 -0.23 -2.57
C GLY A 422 14.84 -1.22 -3.40
N SER A 423 15.28 -2.48 -3.36
CA SER A 423 14.70 -3.57 -4.15
C SER A 423 14.72 -4.87 -3.37
N THR A 424 13.70 -5.72 -3.53
CA THR A 424 13.67 -7.05 -2.92
C THR A 424 14.41 -8.11 -3.74
N THR A 425 15.11 -7.74 -4.83
CA THR A 425 15.97 -8.63 -5.64
C THR A 425 17.22 -9.13 -4.90
N GLY A 426 17.57 -8.55 -3.75
CA GLY A 426 18.69 -8.99 -2.93
C GLY A 426 18.73 -8.36 -1.54
N LEU A 427 19.55 -8.92 -0.66
CA LEU A 427 19.62 -8.52 0.75
C LEU A 427 20.05 -7.06 0.95
N LYS A 428 20.93 -6.52 0.08
CA LYS A 428 21.31 -5.10 0.11
C LYS A 428 20.07 -4.21 0.01
N GLY A 429 19.26 -4.44 -1.01
CA GLY A 429 18.05 -3.66 -1.27
C GLY A 429 17.01 -3.82 -0.17
N ILE A 430 16.87 -5.01 0.39
CA ILE A 430 16.00 -5.24 1.56
C ILE A 430 16.47 -4.41 2.77
N CYS A 431 17.78 -4.36 3.04
CA CYS A 431 18.32 -3.53 4.13
C CYS A 431 18.08 -2.03 3.89
N GLN A 432 18.19 -1.56 2.64
CA GLN A 432 17.87 -0.18 2.26
C GLN A 432 16.39 0.12 2.50
N ILE A 433 15.49 -0.79 2.09
CA ILE A 433 14.05 -0.66 2.33
C ILE A 433 13.77 -0.55 3.83
N ILE A 434 14.31 -1.46 4.64
CA ILE A 434 14.11 -1.44 6.10
C ILE A 434 14.56 -0.11 6.69
N LYS A 435 15.76 0.39 6.34
CA LYS A 435 16.26 1.65 6.88
C LYS A 435 15.34 2.83 6.54
N VAL A 436 14.88 2.92 5.28
CA VAL A 436 13.96 4.00 4.86
C VAL A 436 12.60 3.89 5.54
N LEU A 437 12.04 2.69 5.67
CA LEU A 437 10.78 2.48 6.39
C LEU A 437 10.89 2.85 7.87
N GLN A 438 12.00 2.48 8.53
CA GLN A 438 12.29 2.87 9.93
C GLN A 438 12.46 4.39 10.07
N ARG A 439 13.10 5.04 9.10
CA ARG A 439 13.21 6.51 9.04
C ARG A 439 11.86 7.18 8.93
N LEU A 440 10.98 6.68 8.06
CA LEU A 440 9.64 7.23 7.92
C LEU A 440 8.80 6.97 9.17
N ALA A 441 8.98 5.84 9.85
CA ALA A 441 8.35 5.59 11.14
C ALA A 441 8.83 6.57 12.23
N LEU A 442 10.13 6.89 12.26
CA LEU A 442 10.69 7.92 13.12
C LEU A 442 10.15 9.31 12.81
N TRP A 443 10.02 9.66 11.53
CA TRP A 443 9.35 10.89 11.11
C TRP A 443 7.88 10.92 11.54
N SER A 444 7.16 9.80 11.42
CA SER A 444 5.78 9.69 11.87
C SER A 444 5.64 9.95 13.38
N GLN A 445 6.54 9.38 14.17
CA GLN A 445 6.53 9.52 15.64
C GLN A 445 7.00 10.91 16.11
N ARG A 446 8.06 11.46 15.51
CA ARG A 446 8.75 12.66 16.02
C ARG A 446 8.37 13.96 15.33
N THR A 447 7.80 13.89 14.14
CA THR A 447 7.40 15.06 13.36
C THR A 447 5.89 15.09 13.18
N TYR A 448 5.33 14.05 12.55
CA TYR A 448 3.91 14.03 12.20
C TYR A 448 3.00 14.00 13.42
N TRP A 449 3.22 13.08 14.38
CA TRP A 449 2.35 12.97 15.55
C TRP A 449 2.34 14.24 16.44
N PRO A 450 3.50 14.83 16.83
CA PRO A 450 3.52 16.08 17.57
C PRO A 450 2.82 17.22 16.82
N TRP A 451 3.03 17.31 15.50
CA TRP A 451 2.31 18.26 14.65
C TRP A 451 0.79 18.02 14.68
N PHE A 452 0.36 16.77 14.51
CA PHE A 452 -1.06 16.40 14.48
C PHE A 452 -1.74 16.72 15.81
N ARG A 453 -1.07 16.42 16.93
CA ARG A 453 -1.53 16.77 18.27
C ARG A 453 -1.68 18.29 18.43
N LYS A 454 -0.66 19.05 18.01
CA LYS A 454 -0.65 20.50 18.13
C LYS A 454 -1.77 21.15 17.32
N TYR A 455 -1.92 20.78 16.05
CA TYR A 455 -2.75 21.52 15.10
C TYR A 455 -4.07 20.84 14.75
N ALA A 456 -4.09 19.53 14.53
CA ALA A 456 -5.29 18.83 14.09
C ALA A 456 -6.22 18.45 15.26
N MET A 457 -5.65 18.23 16.46
CA MET A 457 -6.42 18.00 17.69
C MET A 457 -6.76 19.28 18.46
N ASN A 458 -6.34 20.46 17.98
CA ASN A 458 -6.58 21.78 18.61
C ASN A 458 -6.12 21.89 20.08
N ASN A 459 -5.02 21.23 20.48
CA ASN A 459 -4.46 21.26 21.84
C ASN A 459 -5.52 21.40 22.96
N LEU A 460 -5.90 20.27 23.57
CA LEU A 460 -6.49 20.26 24.91
C LEU A 460 -5.43 20.76 25.91
N GLU A 461 -5.12 22.06 25.88
CA GLU A 461 -4.62 22.76 27.05
C GLU A 461 -5.82 22.96 27.99
N GLY A 462 -6.13 21.88 28.69
CA GLY A 462 -7.03 21.81 29.83
C GLY A 462 -6.37 20.98 30.92
#